data_AF-A0A7C2ICX1-F1
#
_entry.id   AF-A0A7C2ICX1-F1
#
_cell.length_a   1.000
_cell.length_b   1.000
_cell.length_c   1.000
_cell.angle_alpha   90.00
_cell.angle_beta   90.00
_cell.angle_gamma   90.00
#
_symmetry.space_group_name_H-M   'P 1'
#
loop_
_entity.id
_entity.type
_entity.pdbx_description
1 polymer ?
#
loop_
_entity_poly.entity_id
_entity_poly.type
_entity_poly.pdbx_seq_one_letter_code
_entity_poly.pdbx_strand_id
1 'polypeptide(L)'
;MKQSRRAASLVLALLLLSSLAGAARAQGPVIKTHTLKNGMKILVEEDRSIPSVALYIFYRIGSRNERPGTTGISHFFEHMMFNGA
;
A
#
# COMPACT_ATOMS: atom_id res chain seq x y z
N MET A 1 45.47 25.42 -19.91
CA MET A 1 44.18 26.05 -19.50
C MET A 1 42.91 25.43 -20.13
N LYS A 2 42.95 24.88 -21.36
CA LYS A 2 41.76 24.24 -21.99
C LYS A 2 41.43 22.85 -21.42
N GLN A 3 42.43 22.06 -21.01
CA GLN A 3 42.19 20.71 -20.48
C GLN A 3 41.61 20.70 -19.06
N SER A 4 42.03 21.60 -18.18
CA SER A 4 41.47 21.74 -16.82
C SER A 4 40.00 22.17 -16.83
N ARG A 5 39.59 22.99 -17.81
CA ARG A 5 38.19 23.36 -18.02
C ARG A 5 37.32 22.19 -18.47
N ARG A 6 37.84 21.28 -19.30
CA ARG A 6 37.12 20.06 -19.74
C ARG A 6 36.92 19.06 -18.61
N ALA A 7 37.93 18.87 -17.76
CA ALA A 7 37.83 18.00 -16.59
C ALA A 7 36.79 18.52 -15.58
N ALA A 8 36.78 19.83 -15.31
CA ALA A 8 35.79 20.46 -14.42
C ALA A 8 34.35 20.32 -14.97
N SER A 9 34.15 20.47 -16.28
CA SER A 9 32.84 20.27 -16.91
C SER A 9 32.36 18.82 -16.86
N LEU A 10 33.25 17.84 -16.99
CA LEU A 10 32.92 16.42 -16.88
C LEU A 10 32.54 16.03 -15.45
N VAL A 11 33.26 16.53 -14.45
CA VAL A 11 32.93 16.29 -13.04
C VAL A 11 31.60 16.95 -12.68
N LEU A 12 31.35 18.17 -13.15
CA LEU A 12 30.07 18.86 -12.93
C LEU A 12 28.90 18.13 -13.62
N ALA A 13 29.10 17.64 -14.85
CA ALA A 13 28.10 16.82 -15.54
C ALA A 13 27.82 15.53 -14.78
N LEU A 14 28.85 14.83 -14.28
CA LEU A 14 28.69 13.60 -13.52
C LEU A 14 27.96 13.83 -12.19
N LEU A 15 28.26 14.93 -11.49
CA LEU A 15 27.56 15.36 -10.28
C LEU A 15 26.09 15.68 -10.56
N LEU A 16 25.81 16.40 -11.65
CA LEU A 16 24.44 16.70 -12.08
C LEU A 16 23.67 15.42 -12.41
N LEU A 17 24.25 14.48 -13.17
CA LEU A 17 23.60 13.19 -13.47
C LEU A 17 23.31 12.36 -12.21
N SER A 18 24.21 12.38 -11.21
CA SER A 18 24.01 11.65 -9.96
C SER A 18 22.86 12.21 -9.10
N SER A 19 22.62 13.53 -9.16
CA SER A 19 21.50 14.18 -8.46
C SER A 19 20.13 13.85 -9.05
N LEU A 20 20.03 13.61 -10.36
CA LEU A 20 18.77 13.18 -11.00
C LEU A 20 18.37 11.74 -10.64
N ALA A 21 19.34 10.86 -10.36
CA ALA A 21 19.06 9.46 -10.02
C ALA A 21 18.44 9.29 -8.62
N GLY A 22 18.64 10.24 -7.71
CA GLY A 22 18.12 10.18 -6.34
C GLY A 22 16.67 10.64 -6.16
N ALA A 23 16.10 11.35 -7.14
CA ALA A 23 14.83 12.06 -6.98
C ALA A 23 13.58 11.19 -7.23
N ALA A 24 13.73 9.99 -7.80
CA ALA A 24 12.60 9.13 -8.17
C ALA A 24 12.51 7.87 -7.28
N ARG A 25 12.43 8.06 -5.97
CA ARG A 25 11.82 7.04 -5.10
C ARG A 25 10.40 7.49 -4.81
N ALA A 26 9.43 6.90 -5.50
CA ALA A 26 8.04 7.01 -5.07
C ALA A 26 7.95 6.41 -3.67
N GLN A 27 7.78 7.24 -2.63
CA GLN A 27 7.38 6.75 -1.33
C GLN A 27 5.96 6.19 -1.49
N GLY A 28 5.81 4.88 -1.26
CA GLY A 28 4.49 4.26 -1.16
C GLY A 28 3.66 4.89 -0.03
N PRO A 29 2.36 4.62 0.03
CA PRO A 29 1.49 5.22 1.03
C PRO A 29 1.95 4.91 2.46
N VAL A 30 1.84 5.91 3.33
CA VAL A 30 2.17 5.77 4.74
C VAL A 30 0.97 5.17 5.46
N ILE A 31 1.11 3.91 5.90
CA ILE A 31 0.04 3.19 6.60
C ILE A 31 0.23 3.28 8.12
N LYS A 32 -0.74 3.85 8.82
CA LYS A 32 -0.80 3.84 10.29
C LYS A 32 -1.50 2.56 10.75
N THR A 33 -0.91 1.84 11.70
CA THR A 33 -1.48 0.58 12.22
C THR A 33 -1.85 0.73 13.69
N HIS A 34 -3.05 0.30 14.05
CA HIS A 34 -3.53 0.21 15.43
C HIS A 34 -4.06 -1.19 15.71
N THR A 35 -3.84 -1.69 16.93
CA THR A 35 -4.42 -2.96 17.39
C THR A 35 -5.33 -2.68 18.57
N LEU A 36 -6.58 -3.10 18.48
CA LEU A 36 -7.57 -2.93 19.53
C LEU A 36 -7.38 -3.96 20.66
N LYS A 37 -8.04 -3.73 21.80
CA LYS A 37 -8.03 -4.65 22.95
C LYS A 37 -8.53 -6.07 22.61
N ASN A 38 -9.44 -6.20 21.64
CA ASN A 38 -9.96 -7.48 21.15
C ASN A 38 -9.06 -8.17 20.11
N GLY A 39 -7.89 -7.60 19.80
CA GLY A 39 -6.94 -8.14 18.83
C GLY A 39 -7.19 -7.74 17.36
N MET A 40 -8.24 -6.97 17.06
CA MET A 40 -8.48 -6.47 15.70
C MET A 40 -7.40 -5.48 15.28
N LYS A 41 -6.83 -5.69 14.09
CA LYS A 41 -5.89 -4.75 13.45
C LYS A 41 -6.63 -3.77 12.56
N ILE A 42 -6.35 -2.50 12.73
CA ILE A 42 -6.85 -1.40 11.91
C ILE A 42 -5.66 -0.81 11.17
N LEU A 43 -5.76 -0.74 9.84
CA LEU A 43 -4.78 -0.12 8.97
C LEU A 43 -5.44 1.11 8.36
N VAL A 44 -4.79 2.27 8.49
CA VAL A 44 -5.30 3.55 8.01
C VAL A 44 -4.28 4.15 7.04
N GLU A 45 -4.72 4.34 5.81
CA GLU A 45 -4.07 5.19 4.81
C GLU A 45 -4.81 6.52 4.78
N GLU A 46 -4.12 7.63 5.06
CA GLU A 46 -4.72 8.95 5.03
C GLU A 46 -4.41 9.62 3.67
N ASP A 47 -5.44 9.80 2.85
CA ASP A 47 -5.38 10.59 1.62
C ASP A 47 -6.28 11.82 1.73
N ARG A 48 -5.71 13.00 1.50
CA ARG A 48 -6.41 14.30 1.56
C ARG A 48 -6.76 14.85 0.18
N SER A 49 -6.52 14.08 -0.88
CA SER A 49 -6.82 14.46 -2.26
C SER A 49 -8.33 14.49 -2.56
N ILE A 50 -9.11 13.68 -1.85
CA ILE A 50 -10.56 13.52 -2.04
C ILE A 50 -11.31 13.50 -0.69
N PRO A 51 -12.52 14.09 -0.59
CA PRO A 51 -13.32 14.08 0.64
C PRO A 51 -14.18 12.80 0.75
N SER A 52 -13.57 11.63 0.53
CA SER A 52 -14.25 10.33 0.53
C SER A 52 -13.52 9.35 1.45
N VAL A 53 -14.26 8.37 1.98
CA VAL A 53 -13.71 7.29 2.81
C VAL A 53 -14.11 5.95 2.20
N ALA A 54 -13.13 5.05 2.06
CA ALA A 54 -13.35 3.66 1.75
C ALA A 54 -13.05 2.81 3.00
N LEU A 55 -13.95 1.89 3.34
CA LEU A 55 -13.79 0.97 4.46
C LEU A 55 -13.80 -0.47 3.95
N TYR A 56 -12.81 -1.24 4.37
CA TYR A 56 -12.72 -2.67 4.10
C TYR A 56 -12.59 -3.42 5.41
N ILE A 57 -13.36 -4.49 5.57
CA ILE A 57 -13.26 -5.41 6.70
C ILE A 57 -12.84 -6.77 6.15
N PHE A 58 -11.70 -7.26 6.60
CA PHE A 58 -11.15 -8.54 6.17
C PHE A 58 -11.30 -9.57 7.28
N TYR A 59 -11.90 -10.72 6.93
CA TYR A 59 -11.93 -11.88 7.79
C TYR A 59 -10.91 -12.90 7.31
N ARG A 60 -10.14 -13.48 8.23
CA ARG A 60 -9.15 -14.52 7.91
C ARG A 60 -9.81 -15.90 7.78
N ILE A 61 -10.81 -16.00 6.91
CA ILE A 61 -11.58 -17.21 6.62
C ILE A 61 -12.12 -17.15 5.18
N GLY A 62 -12.44 -18.31 4.58
CA GLY A 62 -13.07 -18.41 3.26
C GLY A 62 -13.27 -19.86 2.85
N SER A 63 -13.54 -20.12 1.57
CA SER A 63 -13.81 -21.47 1.03
C SER A 63 -12.72 -22.49 1.35
N ARG A 64 -11.45 -22.06 1.44
CA ARG A 64 -10.30 -22.90 1.85
C ARG A 64 -10.47 -23.52 3.25
N ASN A 65 -11.31 -22.94 4.10
CA ASN A 65 -11.56 -23.40 5.46
C ASN A 65 -12.76 -24.34 5.56
N GLU A 66 -13.47 -24.59 4.45
CA GLU A 66 -14.65 -25.44 4.42
C GLU A 66 -14.29 -26.92 4.42
N ARG A 67 -15.22 -27.76 4.88
CA ARG A 67 -15.10 -29.23 4.86
C ARG A 67 -16.15 -29.82 3.93
N PRO A 68 -15.97 -31.06 3.46
CA PRO A 68 -17.05 -31.78 2.78
C PRO A 68 -18.34 -31.72 3.60
N GLY A 69 -19.46 -31.36 2.96
CA GLY A 69 -20.75 -31.14 3.62
C GLY A 69 -21.02 -29.69 4.07
N THR A 70 -20.03 -28.79 4.04
CA THR A 70 -20.22 -27.35 4.32
C THR A 70 -19.75 -26.45 3.18
N THR A 71 -19.56 -27.02 1.99
CA THR A 71 -19.02 -26.30 0.83
C THR A 71 -19.98 -25.20 0.38
N GLY A 72 -19.46 -24.00 0.16
CA GLY A 72 -20.22 -22.82 -0.25
C GLY A 72 -20.79 -22.00 0.92
N ILE A 73 -20.59 -22.43 2.17
CA ILE A 73 -21.13 -21.69 3.33
C ILE A 73 -20.50 -20.30 3.49
N SER A 74 -19.20 -20.15 3.19
CA SER A 74 -18.54 -18.84 3.26
C SER A 74 -19.13 -17.84 2.27
N HIS A 75 -19.40 -18.30 1.04
CA HIS A 75 -20.06 -17.51 0.01
C HIS A 75 -21.54 -17.23 0.33
N PHE A 76 -22.24 -18.21 0.93
CA PHE A 76 -23.59 -17.99 1.41
C PHE A 76 -23.63 -16.89 2.49
N PHE A 77 -22.72 -16.93 3.46
CA PHE A 77 -22.61 -15.86 4.47
C PHE A 77 -22.30 -14.50 3.84
N GLU A 78 -21.43 -14.43 2.85
CA GLU A 78 -21.16 -13.19 2.10
C GLU A 78 -22.45 -12.58 1.52
N HIS A 79 -23.28 -13.39 0.86
CA HIS A 79 -24.58 -12.93 0.37
C HIS A 79 -25.53 -12.51 1.50
N MET A 80 -25.52 -13.25 2.61
CA MET A 80 -26.43 -12.98 3.73
C MET A 80 -26.05 -11.75 4.55
N MET A 81 -24.78 -11.33 4.56
CA MET A 81 -24.33 -10.12 5.25
C MET A 81 -25.03 -8.84 4.74
N PHE A 82 -25.60 -8.87 3.53
CA PHE A 82 -26.32 -7.74 2.93
C PHE A 82 -27.85 -7.94 2.89
N ASN A 83 -28.36 -9.07 3.40
CA ASN A 83 -29.79 -9.42 3.37
C ASN A 83 -30.57 -9.03 4.63
N GLY A 84 -29.97 -8.26 5.55
CA GLY A 84 -30.59 -7.78 6.78
C GLY A 84 -29.76 -8.14 8.01
N ALA A 85 -29.52 -7.14 8.86
CA ALA A 85 -28.87 -7.28 10.17
C ALA A 85 -29.91 -7.29 11.29
#